data_AF-A0A2G9S3U1-F1
#
_entry.id   AF-A0A2G9S3U1-F1
#
_cell.length_a   1.000
_cell.length_b   1.000
_cell.length_c   1.000
_cell.angle_alpha   90.00
_cell.angle_beta   90.00
_cell.angle_gamma   90.00
#
_symmetry.space_group_name_H-M   'P 1'
#
loop_
_entity.id
_entity.type
_entity.pdbx_description
1 polymer ?
#
loop_
_entity_poly.entity_id
_entity_poly.type
_entity_poly.pdbx_seq_one_letter_code
_entity_poly.pdbx_strand_id
1 'polypeptide(L)'
;GLYCISVNCMDNAEAQFTTALRLTTHQELWTFIVTNLASVYIREGNRHQELYSLLERINPDHNFPVRRFLRETLKMSNAEDLNRLTACSLVLLGHIFYVLGNHRESNNMVVPAMQLASKIPDMSVQLWSSALLRDLNKACGNTIDAHEAAQMHQNFSQQLLQDHIEACSLPEHNLTTWTDGSPPVQFQAQNGPTTSLASLL
;
A
#
# COMPACT_ATOMS: atom_id res chain seq x y z
N GLY A 1 6.88 -9.95 -0.16
CA GLY A 1 6.51 -8.69 -0.80
C GLY A 1 6.14 -7.64 0.24
N LEU A 2 5.11 -7.91 1.06
CA LEU A 2 4.56 -6.93 2.01
C LEU A 2 5.59 -6.40 3.01
N TYR A 3 6.41 -7.29 3.58
CA TYR A 3 7.48 -6.87 4.49
C TYR A 3 8.50 -5.95 3.79
N CYS A 4 8.89 -6.27 2.55
CA CYS A 4 9.77 -5.40 1.76
C CYS A 4 9.16 -4.01 1.50
N ILE A 5 7.82 -3.92 1.28
CA ILE A 5 7.13 -2.62 1.21
C ILE A 5 7.24 -1.86 2.54
N SER A 6 7.04 -2.54 3.68
CA SER A 6 7.08 -1.89 4.99
C SER A 6 8.46 -1.37 5.36
N VAL A 7 9.53 -2.06 4.94
CA VAL A 7 10.92 -1.60 5.16
C VAL A 7 11.50 -0.78 4.01
N ASN A 8 10.66 -0.29 3.09
CA ASN A 8 11.05 0.55 1.95
C ASN A 8 12.06 -0.10 0.97
N CYS A 9 12.14 -1.43 0.90
CA CYS A 9 12.95 -2.17 -0.06
C CYS A 9 12.12 -2.47 -1.33
N MET A 10 11.88 -1.44 -2.16
CA MET A 10 10.94 -1.51 -3.29
C MET A 10 11.36 -2.53 -4.37
N ASP A 11 12.65 -2.61 -4.71
CA ASP A 11 13.18 -3.58 -5.68
C ASP A 11 12.90 -5.03 -5.24
N ASN A 12 13.17 -5.34 -3.96
CA ASN A 12 12.91 -6.67 -3.39
C ASN A 12 11.40 -6.93 -3.29
N ALA A 13 10.61 -5.91 -3.00
CA ALA A 13 9.15 -6.02 -2.98
C ALA A 13 8.63 -6.41 -4.37
N GLU A 14 9.07 -5.71 -5.41
CA GLU A 14 8.73 -6.00 -6.81
C GLU A 14 9.13 -7.43 -7.20
N ALA A 15 10.37 -7.84 -6.92
CA ALA A 15 10.84 -9.17 -7.25
C ALA A 15 9.98 -10.27 -6.59
N GLN A 16 9.63 -10.09 -5.32
CA GLN A 16 8.80 -11.03 -4.58
C GLN A 16 7.34 -11.05 -5.08
N PHE A 17 6.74 -9.89 -5.38
CA PHE A 17 5.36 -9.84 -5.91
C PHE A 17 5.26 -10.36 -7.34
N THR A 18 6.22 -10.04 -8.21
CA THR A 18 6.28 -10.59 -9.58
C THR A 18 6.42 -12.11 -9.56
N THR A 19 7.23 -12.64 -8.64
CA THR A 19 7.36 -14.08 -8.45
C THR A 19 6.05 -14.70 -7.96
N ALA A 20 5.41 -14.11 -6.95
CA ALA A 20 4.12 -14.59 -6.44
C ALA A 20 3.01 -14.52 -7.51
N LEU A 21 3.00 -13.47 -8.34
CA LEU A 21 2.04 -13.29 -9.43
C LEU A 21 2.17 -14.38 -10.50
N ARG A 22 3.40 -14.84 -10.78
CA ARG A 22 3.66 -15.93 -11.72
C ARG A 22 3.22 -17.29 -11.18
N LEU A 23 3.25 -17.48 -9.86
CA LEU A 23 2.99 -18.77 -9.21
C LEU A 23 1.53 -18.93 -8.75
N THR A 24 0.79 -17.84 -8.54
CA THR A 24 -0.59 -17.91 -8.05
C THR A 24 -1.57 -18.37 -9.11
N THR A 25 -2.49 -19.26 -8.72
CA THR A 25 -3.69 -19.65 -9.48
C THR A 25 -4.97 -19.12 -8.84
N HIS A 26 -4.87 -18.49 -7.66
CA HIS A 26 -6.01 -17.97 -6.90
C HIS A 26 -6.32 -16.53 -7.29
N GLN A 27 -7.56 -16.28 -7.70
CA GLN A 27 -8.02 -14.98 -8.20
C GLN A 27 -8.01 -13.88 -7.12
N GLU A 28 -8.34 -14.21 -5.88
CA GLU A 28 -8.32 -13.27 -4.75
C GLU A 28 -6.88 -12.85 -4.42
N LEU A 29 -5.97 -13.83 -4.34
CA LEU A 29 -4.55 -13.60 -4.12
C LEU A 29 -3.92 -12.83 -5.29
N TRP A 30 -4.34 -13.09 -6.52
CA TRP A 30 -3.91 -12.35 -7.70
C TRP A 30 -4.27 -10.87 -7.58
N THR A 31 -5.52 -10.56 -7.21
CA THR A 31 -5.99 -9.18 -7.02
C THR A 31 -5.20 -8.47 -5.92
N PHE A 32 -4.94 -9.19 -4.82
CA PHE A 32 -4.11 -8.69 -3.72
C PHE A 32 -2.68 -8.37 -4.17
N ILE A 33 -2.02 -9.30 -4.88
CA ILE A 33 -0.64 -9.12 -5.36
C ILE A 33 -0.55 -7.94 -6.32
N VAL A 34 -1.46 -7.85 -7.29
CA VAL A 34 -1.49 -6.78 -8.29
C VAL A 34 -1.70 -5.41 -7.63
N THR A 35 -2.59 -5.33 -6.65
CA THR A 35 -2.84 -4.08 -5.91
C THR A 35 -1.59 -3.62 -5.15
N ASN A 36 -0.89 -4.55 -4.49
CA ASN A 36 0.35 -4.22 -3.79
C ASN A 36 1.50 -3.89 -4.75
N LEU A 37 1.56 -4.52 -5.93
CA LEU A 37 2.56 -4.22 -6.95
C LEU A 37 2.34 -2.86 -7.60
N ALA A 38 1.09 -2.48 -7.88
CA ALA A 38 0.75 -1.14 -8.35
C ALA A 38 1.17 -0.07 -7.34
N SER A 39 1.01 -0.34 -6.05
CA SER A 39 1.46 0.54 -4.97
C SER A 39 2.99 0.73 -4.95
N VAL A 40 3.77 -0.33 -5.20
CA VAL A 40 5.23 -0.25 -5.35
C VAL A 40 5.60 0.71 -6.49
N TYR A 41 4.98 0.56 -7.67
CA TYR A 41 5.28 1.41 -8.83
C TYR A 41 4.91 2.89 -8.64
N ILE A 42 3.79 3.16 -7.96
CA ILE A 42 3.39 4.54 -7.64
C ILE A 42 4.38 5.18 -6.66
N ARG A 43 4.88 4.41 -5.68
CA ARG A 43 5.78 4.91 -4.64
C ARG A 43 7.16 5.30 -5.17
N GLU A 44 7.64 4.63 -6.22
CA GLU A 44 8.92 4.97 -6.87
C GLU A 44 8.85 6.20 -7.78
N GLY A 45 7.65 6.67 -8.13
CA GLY A 45 7.43 7.92 -8.89
C GLY A 45 7.89 7.91 -10.36
N ASN A 46 8.73 6.96 -10.78
CA ASN A 46 9.29 6.87 -12.14
C ASN A 46 8.88 5.59 -12.90
N ARG A 47 8.00 4.76 -12.34
CA ARG A 47 7.63 3.44 -12.88
C ARG A 47 6.27 3.45 -13.59
N HIS A 48 5.97 4.56 -14.29
CA HIS A 48 4.67 4.75 -14.94
C HIS A 48 4.41 3.71 -16.03
N GLN A 49 5.44 3.34 -16.81
CA GLN A 49 5.31 2.38 -17.90
C GLN A 49 4.97 0.98 -17.40
N GLU A 50 5.59 0.56 -16.30
CA GLU A 50 5.33 -0.71 -15.62
C GLU A 50 3.94 -0.72 -14.98
N LEU A 51 3.52 0.40 -14.39
CA LEU A 51 2.16 0.58 -13.90
C LEU A 51 1.14 0.46 -15.03
N TYR A 52 1.37 1.12 -16.17
CA TYR A 52 0.49 1.02 -17.34
C TYR A 52 0.44 -0.41 -17.90
N SER A 53 1.59 -1.08 -18.00
CA SER A 53 1.68 -2.47 -18.46
C SER A 53 0.95 -3.43 -17.51
N LEU A 54 1.04 -3.19 -16.20
CA LEU A 54 0.29 -3.94 -15.19
C LEU A 54 -1.22 -3.70 -15.35
N LEU A 55 -1.65 -2.45 -15.57
CA LEU A 55 -3.04 -2.09 -15.80
C LEU A 55 -3.60 -2.70 -17.10
N GLU A 56 -2.80 -2.79 -18.16
CA GLU A 56 -3.18 -3.49 -19.40
C GLU A 56 -3.31 -4.99 -19.19
N ARG A 57 -2.43 -5.62 -18.40
CA ARG A 57 -2.56 -7.04 -18.04
C ARG A 57 -3.82 -7.35 -17.23
N ILE A 58 -4.30 -6.38 -16.46
CA ILE A 58 -5.58 -6.49 -15.73
C ILE A 58 -6.77 -6.38 -16.69
N ASN A 59 -6.61 -5.71 -17.83
CA ASN A 59 -7.69 -5.39 -18.76
C ASN A 59 -7.21 -5.39 -20.23
N PRO A 60 -6.97 -6.56 -20.82
CA PRO A 60 -6.44 -6.68 -22.18
C PRO A 60 -7.40 -6.13 -23.26
N ASP A 61 -8.70 -6.03 -22.98
CA ASP A 61 -9.71 -5.56 -23.93
C ASP A 61 -10.04 -4.06 -23.77
N HIS A 62 -9.32 -3.32 -22.92
CA HIS A 62 -9.62 -1.93 -22.53
C HIS A 62 -11.06 -1.67 -22.03
N ASN A 63 -11.86 -2.72 -21.82
CA ASN A 63 -13.30 -2.59 -21.56
C ASN A 63 -13.64 -2.56 -20.06
N PHE A 64 -12.66 -2.78 -19.19
CA PHE A 64 -12.80 -2.65 -17.75
C PHE A 64 -12.29 -1.28 -17.27
N PRO A 65 -13.18 -0.32 -16.94
CA PRO A 65 -12.73 0.95 -16.38
C PRO A 65 -11.91 0.64 -15.12
N VAL A 66 -10.72 1.20 -14.97
CA VAL A 66 -9.92 1.11 -13.72
C VAL A 66 -10.79 1.48 -12.51
N ARG A 67 -11.75 2.39 -12.69
CA ARG A 67 -12.79 2.73 -11.70
C ARG A 67 -13.73 1.57 -11.32
N ARG A 68 -14.07 0.68 -12.25
CA ARG A 68 -14.88 -0.51 -12.02
C ARG A 68 -14.07 -1.58 -11.29
N PHE A 69 -12.80 -1.77 -11.66
CA PHE A 69 -11.88 -2.64 -10.93
C PHE A 69 -11.71 -2.20 -9.49
N LEU A 70 -11.34 -0.94 -9.28
CA LEU A 70 -11.19 -0.38 -7.93
C LEU A 70 -12.49 -0.42 -7.14
N ARG A 71 -13.65 -0.22 -7.78
CA ARG A 71 -14.95 -0.42 -7.12
C ARG A 71 -15.20 -1.86 -6.71
N GLU A 72 -14.82 -2.83 -7.53
CA GLU A 72 -15.02 -4.23 -7.21
C GLU A 72 -14.04 -4.68 -6.11
N THR A 73 -12.78 -4.23 -6.15
CA THR A 73 -11.81 -4.42 -5.07
C THR A 73 -12.30 -3.81 -3.75
N LEU A 74 -12.88 -2.60 -3.79
CA LEU A 74 -13.48 -1.94 -2.61
C LEU A 74 -14.68 -2.70 -2.05
N LYS A 75 -15.55 -3.24 -2.89
CA LYS A 75 -16.68 -4.05 -2.43
C LYS A 75 -16.22 -5.34 -1.77
N MET A 76 -15.25 -6.02 -2.39
CA MET A 76 -14.72 -7.28 -1.90
C MET A 76 -13.96 -7.08 -0.58
N SER A 77 -13.15 -6.03 -0.47
CA SER A 77 -12.48 -5.67 0.77
C SER A 77 -13.44 -5.29 1.89
N ASN A 78 -14.58 -4.67 1.57
CA ASN A 78 -15.62 -4.33 2.54
C ASN A 78 -16.45 -5.56 2.97
N ALA A 79 -16.60 -6.57 2.12
CA ALA A 79 -17.27 -7.83 2.47
C ALA A 79 -16.40 -8.72 3.37
N GLU A 80 -15.07 -8.61 3.23
CA GLU A 80 -14.06 -9.40 3.97
C GLU A 80 -13.48 -8.67 5.19
N ASP A 81 -14.02 -7.50 5.58
CA ASP A 81 -13.51 -6.64 6.68
C ASP A 81 -12.01 -6.26 6.55
N LEU A 82 -11.47 -6.28 5.32
CA LEU A 82 -10.09 -5.92 5.00
C LEU A 82 -9.93 -4.40 4.90
N ASN A 83 -10.13 -3.73 6.02
CA ASN A 83 -10.06 -2.27 6.14
C ASN A 83 -8.75 -1.67 5.60
N ARG A 84 -7.61 -2.39 5.69
CA ARG A 84 -6.33 -2.00 5.08
C ARG A 84 -6.42 -1.92 3.55
N LEU A 85 -7.00 -2.94 2.91
CA LEU A 85 -7.20 -2.98 1.45
C LEU A 85 -8.20 -1.92 1.00
N THR A 86 -9.26 -1.70 1.78
CA THR A 86 -10.22 -0.61 1.57
C THR A 86 -9.52 0.75 1.59
N ALA A 87 -8.70 1.02 2.61
CA ALA A 87 -7.98 2.29 2.75
C ALA A 87 -6.98 2.50 1.59
N CYS A 88 -6.19 1.48 1.22
CA CYS A 88 -5.31 1.55 0.04
C CYS A 88 -6.07 1.87 -1.25
N SER A 89 -7.21 1.20 -1.47
CA SER A 89 -8.03 1.39 -2.67
C SER A 89 -8.62 2.81 -2.74
N LEU A 90 -9.03 3.37 -1.60
CA LEU A 90 -9.51 4.74 -1.50
C LEU A 90 -8.42 5.78 -1.79
N VAL A 91 -7.20 5.60 -1.24
CA VAL A 91 -6.06 6.49 -1.55
C VAL A 91 -5.73 6.47 -3.04
N LEU A 92 -5.68 5.27 -3.64
CA LEU A 92 -5.40 5.10 -5.06
C LEU A 92 -6.45 5.79 -5.93
N LEU A 93 -7.73 5.59 -5.61
CA LEU A 93 -8.83 6.25 -6.31
C LEU A 93 -8.77 7.78 -6.15
N GLY A 94 -8.39 8.26 -4.96
CA GLY A 94 -8.08 9.66 -4.70
C GLY A 94 -7.03 10.22 -5.66
N HIS A 95 -5.86 9.58 -5.74
CA HIS A 95 -4.79 10.00 -6.66
C HIS A 95 -5.25 10.04 -8.12
N ILE A 96 -6.01 9.05 -8.58
CA ILE A 96 -6.57 9.05 -9.94
C ILE A 96 -7.46 10.28 -10.16
N PHE A 97 -8.37 10.58 -9.24
CA PHE A 97 -9.23 11.75 -9.35
C PHE A 97 -8.44 13.07 -9.30
N TYR A 98 -7.39 13.15 -8.49
CA TYR A 98 -6.50 14.31 -8.41
C TYR A 98 -5.82 14.59 -9.76
N VAL A 99 -5.21 13.57 -10.37
CA VAL A 99 -4.54 13.69 -11.67
C VAL A 99 -5.51 14.05 -12.79
N LEU A 100 -6.76 13.60 -12.71
CA LEU A 100 -7.83 13.99 -13.64
C LEU A 100 -8.38 15.41 -13.39
N GLY A 101 -7.82 16.18 -12.43
CA GLY A 101 -8.27 17.52 -12.07
C GLY A 101 -9.59 17.55 -11.28
N ASN A 102 -10.12 16.40 -10.88
CA ASN A 102 -11.35 16.31 -10.11
C ASN A 102 -11.05 16.31 -8.61
N HIS A 103 -10.65 17.47 -8.10
CA HIS A 103 -10.23 17.64 -6.70
C HIS A 103 -11.32 17.28 -5.68
N ARG A 104 -12.60 17.49 -6.01
CA ARG A 104 -13.72 17.15 -5.13
C ARG A 104 -13.84 15.64 -4.94
N GLU A 105 -13.86 14.87 -6.02
CA GLU A 105 -13.94 13.41 -5.92
C GLU A 105 -12.68 12.83 -5.27
N SER A 106 -11.51 13.42 -5.55
CA SER A 106 -10.28 13.04 -4.86
C SER A 106 -10.37 13.24 -3.34
N ASN A 107 -10.92 14.37 -2.90
CA ASN A 107 -11.10 14.65 -1.48
C ASN A 107 -12.09 13.68 -0.82
N ASN A 108 -13.18 13.35 -1.51
CA ASN A 108 -14.19 12.40 -1.03
C ASN A 108 -13.60 10.99 -0.82
N MET A 109 -12.54 10.63 -1.53
CA MET A 109 -11.89 9.32 -1.38
C MET A 109 -10.77 9.34 -0.32
N VAL A 110 -9.96 10.41 -0.26
CA VAL A 110 -8.79 10.45 0.64
C VAL A 110 -9.18 10.62 2.11
N VAL A 111 -10.25 11.37 2.43
CA VAL A 111 -10.65 11.63 3.83
C VAL A 111 -11.08 10.34 4.55
N PRO A 112 -11.97 9.51 3.98
CA PRO A 112 -12.29 8.22 4.59
C PRO A 112 -11.08 7.27 4.66
N ALA A 113 -10.17 7.33 3.68
CA ALA A 113 -8.94 6.53 3.70
C ALA A 113 -8.07 6.87 4.90
N MET A 114 -7.88 8.17 5.17
CA MET A 114 -7.14 8.65 6.33
C MET A 114 -7.80 8.22 7.64
N GLN A 115 -9.13 8.32 7.75
CA GLN A 115 -9.86 7.91 8.94
C GLN A 115 -9.74 6.40 9.22
N LEU A 116 -9.78 5.57 8.18
CA LEU A 116 -9.55 4.13 8.28
C LEU A 116 -8.10 3.83 8.70
N ALA A 117 -7.13 4.52 8.11
CA ALA A 117 -5.71 4.35 8.44
C ALA A 117 -5.37 4.80 9.87
N SER A 118 -6.11 5.75 10.45
CA SER A 118 -5.97 6.09 11.86
C SER A 118 -6.52 5.01 12.81
N LYS A 119 -7.47 4.18 12.35
CA LYS A 119 -8.03 3.08 13.14
C LYS A 119 -7.19 1.80 13.06
N ILE A 120 -6.61 1.53 11.90
CA ILE A 120 -5.67 0.43 11.68
C ILE A 120 -4.38 1.14 11.36
N PRO A 121 -3.53 1.43 12.36
CA PRO A 121 -2.39 2.36 12.30
C PRO A 121 -1.37 1.94 11.21
N ASP A 122 -1.77 2.12 9.96
CA ASP A 122 -1.04 1.77 8.77
C ASP A 122 -0.33 3.02 8.31
N MET A 123 0.91 3.11 8.75
CA MET A 123 1.78 4.25 8.49
C MET A 123 1.94 4.54 7.00
N SER A 124 1.92 3.51 6.14
CA SER A 124 2.07 3.70 4.70
C SER A 124 0.85 4.42 4.12
N VAL A 125 -0.34 4.00 4.51
CA VAL A 125 -1.59 4.64 4.06
C VAL A 125 -1.74 6.05 4.64
N GLN A 126 -1.32 6.27 5.89
CA GLN A 126 -1.28 7.61 6.51
C GLN A 126 -0.34 8.56 5.77
N LEU A 127 0.85 8.09 5.38
CA LEU A 127 1.81 8.86 4.58
C LEU A 127 1.25 9.24 3.20
N TRP A 128 0.67 8.28 2.48
CA TRP A 128 0.10 8.56 1.17
C TRP A 128 -1.12 9.48 1.26
N SER A 129 -2.00 9.25 2.23
CA SER A 129 -3.19 10.08 2.44
C SER A 129 -2.83 11.51 2.82
N SER A 130 -1.84 11.72 3.69
CA SER A 130 -1.38 13.05 4.11
C SER A 130 -0.67 13.80 2.99
N ALA A 131 0.12 13.11 2.15
CA ALA A 131 0.72 13.69 0.95
C ALA A 131 -0.34 14.16 -0.04
N LEU A 132 -1.33 13.30 -0.34
CA LEU A 132 -2.42 13.64 -1.26
C LEU A 132 -3.29 14.77 -0.72
N LEU A 133 -3.62 14.77 0.59
CA LEU A 133 -4.34 15.87 1.24
C LEU A 133 -3.61 17.20 1.12
N ARG A 134 -2.29 17.21 1.36
CA ARG A 134 -1.46 18.40 1.19
C ARG A 134 -1.57 18.94 -0.24
N ASP A 135 -1.44 18.06 -1.24
CA ASP A 135 -1.40 18.47 -2.65
C ASP A 135 -2.79 18.90 -3.14
N LEU A 136 -3.87 18.29 -2.64
CA LEU A 136 -5.25 18.73 -2.83
C LEU A 136 -5.51 20.11 -2.23
N ASN A 137 -5.13 20.30 -0.98
CA ASN A 137 -5.37 21.57 -0.28
C ASN A 137 -4.60 22.71 -0.94
N LYS A 138 -3.37 22.46 -1.41
CA LYS A 138 -2.64 23.43 -2.25
C LYS A 138 -3.36 23.74 -3.56
N ALA A 139 -3.84 22.72 -4.27
CA ALA A 139 -4.56 22.90 -5.53
C ALA A 139 -5.89 23.66 -5.35
N CYS A 140 -6.56 23.50 -4.21
CA CYS A 140 -7.79 24.21 -3.87
C CYS A 140 -7.56 25.63 -3.29
N GLY A 141 -6.30 26.03 -3.04
CA GLY A 141 -5.97 27.32 -2.42
C GLY A 141 -6.11 27.37 -0.90
N ASN A 142 -6.33 26.23 -0.24
CA ASN A 142 -6.47 26.12 1.21
C ASN A 142 -5.10 25.99 1.89
N THR A 143 -4.41 27.11 2.06
CA THR A 143 -3.02 27.13 2.56
C THR A 143 -2.87 26.58 4.00
N ILE A 144 -3.88 26.79 4.85
CA ILE A 144 -3.86 26.32 6.25
C ILE A 144 -3.94 24.79 6.28
N ASP A 145 -4.98 24.21 5.68
CA ASP A 145 -5.17 22.76 5.61
C ASP A 145 -4.02 22.06 4.88
N ALA A 146 -3.40 22.73 3.90
CA ALA A 146 -2.20 22.22 3.24
C ALA A 146 -1.00 22.16 4.18
N HIS A 147 -0.85 23.15 5.07
CA HIS A 147 0.21 23.18 6.07
C HIS A 147 -0.01 22.09 7.13
N GLU A 148 -1.24 21.93 7.62
CA GLU A 148 -1.59 20.86 8.56
C GLU A 148 -1.31 19.47 7.98
N ALA A 149 -1.73 19.23 6.74
CA ALA A 149 -1.44 17.98 6.03
C ALA A 149 0.07 17.76 5.83
N ALA A 150 0.84 18.83 5.58
CA ALA A 150 2.29 18.75 5.49
C ALA A 150 2.94 18.40 6.85
N GLN A 151 2.47 18.99 7.96
CA GLN A 151 2.96 18.65 9.29
C GLN A 151 2.64 17.20 9.67
N MET A 152 1.40 16.74 9.40
CA MET A 152 1.03 15.34 9.59
C MET A 152 1.96 14.40 8.81
N HIS A 153 2.19 14.70 7.54
CA HIS A 153 3.10 13.92 6.70
C HIS A 153 4.53 13.87 7.26
N GLN A 154 5.05 14.98 7.77
CA GLN A 154 6.37 15.03 8.39
C GLN A 154 6.45 14.16 9.65
N ASN A 155 5.45 14.22 10.52
CA ASN A 155 5.40 13.41 11.73
C ASN A 155 5.38 11.91 11.39
N PHE A 156 4.54 11.51 10.44
CA PHE A 156 4.48 10.13 9.96
C PHE A 156 5.80 9.67 9.34
N SER A 157 6.46 10.54 8.58
CA SER A 157 7.74 10.22 7.94
C SER A 157 8.85 10.00 8.98
N GLN A 158 8.93 10.87 9.99
CA GLN A 158 9.91 10.74 11.07
C GLN A 158 9.71 9.47 11.87
N GLN A 159 8.46 9.15 12.22
CA GLN A 159 8.15 7.92 12.93
C GLN A 159 8.48 6.68 12.08
N LEU A 160 8.12 6.68 10.79
CA LEU A 160 8.47 5.55 9.90
C LEU A 160 9.98 5.35 9.80
N LEU A 161 10.75 6.45 9.72
CA LEU A 161 12.21 6.37 9.68
C LEU A 161 12.78 5.79 10.97
N GLN A 162 12.25 6.20 12.11
CA GLN A 162 12.65 5.67 13.42
C GLN A 162 12.37 4.16 13.50
N ASP A 163 11.17 3.74 13.12
CA ASP A 163 10.77 2.33 13.09
C ASP A 163 11.65 1.52 12.12
N HIS A 164 12.02 2.10 10.98
CA HIS A 164 12.91 1.46 10.01
C HIS A 164 14.32 1.26 10.56
N ILE A 165 14.90 2.28 11.19
CA ILE A 165 16.23 2.18 11.81
C ILE A 165 16.23 1.09 12.89
N GLU A 166 15.20 1.06 13.72
CA GLU A 166 15.03 0.03 14.74
C GLU A 166 14.91 -1.36 14.10
N ALA A 167 14.04 -1.51 13.10
CA ALA A 167 13.85 -2.78 12.40
C ALA A 167 15.14 -3.28 11.73
N CYS A 168 15.94 -2.41 11.11
CA CYS A 168 17.22 -2.77 10.51
C CYS A 168 18.28 -3.20 11.53
N SER A 169 18.14 -2.77 12.79
CA SER A 169 19.02 -3.20 13.88
C SER A 169 18.66 -4.59 14.44
N LEU A 170 17.47 -5.11 14.10
CA LEU A 170 16.99 -6.41 14.56
C LEU A 170 17.61 -7.56 13.75
N PRO A 171 17.96 -8.69 14.41
CA PRO A 171 18.55 -9.84 13.73
C PRO A 171 17.61 -10.49 12.71
N GLU A 172 16.29 -10.32 12.84
CA GLU A 172 15.27 -10.76 11.89
C GLU A 172 15.37 -10.02 10.54
N HIS A 173 15.96 -8.82 10.49
CA HIS A 173 16.12 -8.07 9.25
C HIS A 173 16.97 -8.80 8.21
N ASN A 174 17.83 -9.73 8.65
CA ASN A 174 18.63 -10.58 7.78
C ASN A 174 17.76 -11.41 6.80
N LEU A 175 16.48 -11.66 7.13
CA LEU A 175 15.52 -12.36 6.28
C LEU A 175 15.19 -11.63 4.97
N THR A 176 15.45 -10.33 4.88
CA THR A 176 15.23 -9.54 3.64
C THR A 176 16.06 -10.03 2.45
N THR A 177 17.23 -10.63 2.72
CA THR A 177 18.16 -11.16 1.71
C THR A 177 17.94 -12.65 1.42
N TRP A 178 17.09 -13.31 2.21
CA TRP A 178 16.83 -14.73 2.08
C TRP A 178 15.96 -15.00 0.85
N THR A 179 16.59 -15.58 -0.17
CA THR A 179 15.97 -15.86 -1.48
C THR A 179 16.11 -17.32 -1.90
N ASP A 180 16.94 -18.10 -1.21
CA ASP A 180 17.18 -19.52 -1.50
C ASP A 180 17.62 -20.30 -0.23
N GLY A 181 17.48 -21.63 -0.25
CA GLY A 181 17.80 -22.54 0.86
C GLY A 181 16.66 -22.81 1.84
N SER A 182 16.93 -23.61 2.88
CA SER A 182 15.93 -23.91 3.93
C SER A 182 15.62 -22.67 4.77
N PRO A 183 14.36 -22.47 5.23
CA PRO A 183 14.02 -21.33 6.08
C PRO A 183 14.91 -21.29 7.32
N PRO A 184 15.51 -20.13 7.66
CA PRO A 184 16.31 -20.00 8.88
C PRO A 184 15.46 -20.42 10.10
N VAL A 185 16.00 -21.38 10.84
CA VAL A 185 15.26 -22.12 11.87
C VAL A 185 15.04 -21.23 13.10
N GLN A 186 13.78 -20.88 13.35
CA GLN A 186 13.22 -20.38 14.61
C GLN A 186 13.94 -19.17 15.25
N PHE A 187 13.56 -17.96 14.83
CA PHE A 187 13.50 -16.85 15.77
C PHE A 187 12.38 -17.17 16.77
N GLN A 188 12.72 -17.61 17.98
CA GLN A 188 11.74 -17.65 19.06
C GLN A 188 11.27 -16.22 19.28
N ALA A 189 9.99 -15.94 19.00
CA ALA A 189 9.38 -14.64 19.25
C ALA A 189 9.50 -14.33 20.75
N GLN A 190 10.54 -13.60 21.15
CA GLN A 190 10.84 -13.45 22.57
C GLN A 190 9.82 -12.59 23.31
N ASN A 191 8.92 -11.84 22.64
CA ASN A 191 7.92 -11.01 23.32
C ASN A 191 6.65 -10.68 22.49
N GLY A 192 6.21 -11.57 21.58
CA GLY A 192 4.96 -11.36 20.82
C GLY A 192 3.76 -12.11 21.42
N PRO A 193 2.52 -11.59 21.35
CA PRO A 193 1.34 -12.39 21.70
C PRO A 193 1.33 -13.63 20.81
N THR A 194 1.19 -14.80 21.43
CA THR A 194 1.13 -16.10 20.76
C THR A 194 -0.14 -16.19 19.90
N THR A 195 -0.11 -15.65 18.69
CA THR A 195 -1.07 -16.03 17.65
C THR A 195 -0.57 -17.31 17.02
N SER A 196 -1.08 -18.44 17.51
CA SER A 196 -0.82 -19.73 16.91
C SER A 196 -1.36 -19.74 15.48
N LEU A 197 -0.45 -19.89 14.51
CA LEU A 197 -0.76 -20.26 13.11
C LEU A 197 -1.52 -21.60 12.99
N ALA A 198 -1.79 -22.30 14.10
CA ALA A 198 -2.51 -23.56 14.16
C ALA A 198 -4.04 -23.43 13.96
N SER A 199 -4.59 -22.23 13.86
CA SER A 199 -6.05 -22.01 13.74
C SER A 199 -6.56 -21.85 12.29
N LEU A 200 -5.69 -22.00 11.29
CA LEU A 200 -5.97 -21.72 9.88
C LEU A 200 -5.73 -22.92 8.93
N LEU A 201 -5.68 -24.14 9.48
CA LEU A 201 -5.84 -25.39 8.73
C LEU A 201 -7.24 -25.97 9.02
#